data_AF-A0A2V8CTM0-F1
#
_entry.id   AF-A0A2V8CTM0-F1
#
_cell.length_a   1.000
_cell.length_b   1.000
_cell.length_c   1.000
_cell.angle_alpha   90.00
_cell.angle_beta   90.00
_cell.angle_gamma   90.00
#
_symmetry.space_group_name_H-M   'P 1'
#
loop_
_entity.id
_entity.type
_entity.pdbx_description
1 polymer ?
#
loop_
_entity_poly.entity_id
_entity_poly.type
_entity_poly.pdbx_seq_one_letter_code
_entity_poly.pdbx_strand_id
1 'polypeptide(L)'
;MRNGLILFLLTLAAAAMPIAADDGAWFGTPVPPGASDPRKPVMKYDDVFAPVPVDFAHRPGRGDELLDGAALKKDHRRIVGFSLESLDAGDKVWGRRAATPAFMHVIEWTVNEFKAAGLRDAKVERYAVPTTMWVPRSWQLQVVAIRRLAPARRP
;
A
#
# COMPACT_ATOMS: atom_id res chain seq x y z
N MET A 1 -62.04 -20.11 19.76
CA MET A 1 -61.18 -18.91 19.80
C MET A 1 -59.70 -19.19 20.13
N ARG A 2 -59.23 -20.45 20.19
CA ARG A 2 -57.83 -20.78 20.56
C ARG A 2 -56.90 -21.11 19.37
N ASN A 3 -57.45 -21.39 18.19
CA ASN A 3 -56.67 -21.77 17.00
C ASN A 3 -56.33 -20.58 16.08
N GLY A 4 -57.03 -19.44 16.23
CA GLY A 4 -56.75 -18.23 15.43
C GLY A 4 -55.54 -17.42 15.93
N LEU A 5 -55.22 -17.52 17.24
CA LEU A 5 -54.10 -16.80 17.84
C LEU A 5 -52.74 -17.40 17.45
N ILE A 6 -52.68 -18.72 17.23
CA ILE A 6 -51.45 -19.44 16.87
C ILE A 6 -51.05 -19.15 15.41
N LEU A 7 -52.03 -19.07 14.50
CA LEU A 7 -51.78 -18.71 13.10
C LEU A 7 -51.32 -17.26 12.95
N PHE A 8 -51.85 -16.33 13.77
CA PHE A 8 -51.44 -14.92 13.73
C PHE A 8 -50.00 -14.71 14.27
N LEU A 9 -49.59 -15.47 15.28
CA LEU A 9 -48.23 -15.42 15.85
C LEU A 9 -47.17 -16.03 14.92
N LEU A 10 -47.51 -17.07 14.16
CA LEU A 10 -46.60 -17.65 13.15
C LEU A 10 -46.38 -16.74 11.94
N THR A 11 -47.40 -15.97 11.52
CA THR A 11 -47.24 -14.98 10.44
C THR A 11 -46.43 -13.76 10.86
N LEU A 12 -46.47 -13.35 12.14
CA LEU A 12 -45.69 -12.21 12.63
C LEU A 12 -44.19 -12.56 12.80
N ALA A 13 -43.86 -13.83 13.06
CA ALA A 13 -42.48 -14.28 13.16
C ALA A 13 -41.77 -14.42 11.79
N ALA A 14 -42.53 -14.58 10.70
CA ALA A 14 -41.98 -14.67 9.34
C ALA A 14 -41.61 -13.30 8.72
N ALA A 15 -42.14 -12.19 9.24
CA ALA A 15 -41.87 -10.84 8.75
C ALA A 15 -40.66 -10.16 9.43
N ALA A 16 -40.07 -10.80 10.46
CA ALA A 16 -38.94 -10.28 11.22
C ALA A 16 -37.66 -11.11 11.04
N MET A 17 -37.57 -11.92 9.97
CA MET A 17 -36.27 -12.42 9.55
C MET A 17 -35.56 -11.31 8.78
N PRO A 18 -34.45 -10.75 9.29
CA PRO A 18 -33.60 -9.92 8.46
C PRO A 18 -33.22 -10.79 7.25
N ILE A 19 -33.54 -10.31 6.06
CA ILE A 19 -32.89 -10.80 4.85
C ILE A 19 -31.42 -10.49 5.09
N ALA A 20 -30.66 -11.49 5.54
CA ALA A 20 -29.22 -11.41 5.53
C ALA A 20 -28.86 -11.13 4.07
N ALA A 21 -28.40 -9.91 3.80
CA ALA A 21 -27.67 -9.64 2.58
C ALA A 21 -26.58 -10.71 2.51
N ASP A 22 -26.48 -11.38 1.38
CA ASP A 22 -25.50 -12.44 1.14
C ASP A 22 -24.10 -11.76 1.06
N ASP A 23 -23.57 -11.37 2.23
CA ASP A 23 -22.27 -10.72 2.45
C ASP A 23 -21.14 -11.76 2.39
N GLY A 24 -21.12 -12.53 1.30
CA GLY A 24 -20.18 -13.62 1.08
C GLY A 24 -18.73 -13.13 0.91
N ALA A 25 -18.02 -12.97 2.01
CA ALA A 25 -16.57 -12.85 2.00
C ALA A 25 -15.91 -14.17 1.60
N TRP A 26 -14.97 -14.13 0.65
CA TRP A 26 -14.25 -15.31 0.13
C TRP A 26 -13.58 -16.17 1.22
N PHE A 27 -13.32 -15.61 2.41
CA PHE A 27 -12.74 -16.34 3.56
C PHE A 27 -13.43 -16.04 4.90
N GLY A 28 -14.70 -15.62 4.91
CA GLY A 28 -15.43 -15.34 6.16
C GLY A 28 -14.97 -14.06 6.90
N THR A 29 -14.19 -13.21 6.25
CA THR A 29 -13.78 -11.89 6.76
C THR A 29 -14.76 -10.82 6.28
N PRO A 30 -15.40 -10.01 7.15
CA PRO A 30 -16.38 -9.01 6.71
C PRO A 30 -15.85 -8.17 5.54
N VAL A 31 -16.69 -7.96 4.52
CA VAL A 31 -16.33 -7.16 3.36
C VAL A 31 -15.94 -5.76 3.85
N PRO A 32 -14.77 -5.22 3.44
CA PRO A 32 -14.39 -3.88 3.84
C PRO A 32 -15.47 -2.88 3.42
N PRO A 33 -15.72 -1.84 4.22
CA PRO A 33 -16.70 -0.82 3.87
C PRO A 33 -16.35 -0.22 2.50
N GLY A 34 -17.37 0.28 1.80
CA GLY A 34 -17.19 0.93 0.49
C GLY A 34 -16.10 2.02 0.54
N ALA A 35 -15.39 2.19 -0.57
CA ALA A 35 -14.32 3.18 -0.68
C ALA A 35 -14.82 4.57 -0.24
N SER A 36 -14.05 5.24 0.61
CA SER A 36 -14.31 6.64 0.96
C SER A 36 -14.22 7.52 -0.29
N ASP A 37 -14.93 8.66 -0.27
CA ASP A 37 -14.82 9.66 -1.33
C ASP A 37 -13.35 10.09 -1.47
N PRO A 38 -12.68 9.84 -2.62
CA PRO A 38 -11.27 10.15 -2.79
C PRO A 38 -10.97 11.65 -2.78
N ARG A 39 -12.00 12.49 -2.87
CA ARG A 39 -11.87 13.95 -2.74
C ARG A 39 -12.05 14.45 -1.30
N LYS A 40 -12.42 13.58 -0.36
CA LYS A 40 -12.52 13.93 1.06
C LYS A 40 -11.28 13.42 1.80
N PRO A 41 -10.63 14.25 2.61
CA PRO A 41 -9.49 13.81 3.39
C PRO A 41 -9.92 12.74 4.39
N VAL A 42 -9.23 11.60 4.38
CA VAL A 42 -9.46 10.48 5.31
C VAL A 42 -8.98 10.83 6.73
N MET A 43 -8.08 11.80 6.84
CA MET A 43 -7.53 12.32 8.09
C MET A 43 -8.00 13.76 8.32
N LYS A 44 -8.48 14.07 9.53
CA LYS A 44 -8.73 15.44 9.97
C LYS A 44 -7.40 16.14 10.26
N TYR A 45 -6.99 17.05 9.38
CA TYR A 45 -5.71 17.76 9.51
C TYR A 45 -5.70 18.72 10.70
N ASP A 46 -6.85 19.32 11.02
CA ASP A 46 -6.94 20.43 11.99
C ASP A 46 -6.94 19.97 13.46
N ASP A 47 -7.37 18.73 13.74
CA ASP A 47 -7.64 18.27 15.11
C ASP A 47 -6.57 17.30 15.68
N VAL A 48 -5.80 16.61 14.82
CA VAL A 48 -5.05 15.39 15.21
C VAL A 48 -3.53 15.59 15.22
N PHE A 49 -3.01 16.59 14.51
CA PHE A 49 -1.56 16.81 14.41
C PHE A 49 -1.09 17.87 15.41
N ALA A 50 0.04 17.59 16.08
CA ALA A 50 0.81 18.63 16.74
C ALA A 50 1.17 19.73 15.72
N PRO A 51 1.37 20.99 16.16
CA PRO A 51 1.74 22.08 15.27
C PRO A 51 2.87 21.67 14.34
N VAL A 52 2.61 21.67 13.04
CA VAL A 52 3.64 21.34 12.05
C VAL A 52 4.66 22.47 12.00
N PRO A 53 5.97 22.17 11.92
CA PRO A 53 7.01 23.20 11.93
C PRO A 53 6.99 24.10 10.69
N VAL A 54 6.26 23.72 9.64
CA VAL A 54 6.04 24.50 8.43
C VAL A 54 4.57 24.41 8.03
N ASP A 55 3.93 25.57 7.85
CA ASP A 55 2.58 25.68 7.31
C ASP A 55 2.64 26.20 5.88
N PHE A 56 1.95 25.52 4.98
CA PHE A 56 1.82 25.91 3.58
C PHE A 56 0.37 26.33 3.33
N ALA A 57 0.13 27.63 3.20
CA ALA A 57 -1.20 28.15 2.96
C ALA A 57 -1.81 27.54 1.69
N HIS A 58 -2.91 26.80 1.84
CA HIS A 58 -3.61 26.24 0.70
C HIS A 58 -4.24 27.35 -0.16
N ARG A 59 -3.81 27.45 -1.42
CA ARG A 59 -4.31 28.43 -2.40
C ARG A 59 -4.93 27.70 -3.60
N PRO A 60 -6.26 27.59 -3.69
CA PRO A 60 -6.90 26.89 -4.81
C PRO A 60 -6.42 27.41 -6.18
N GLY A 61 -6.00 26.50 -7.06
CA GLY A 61 -5.53 26.84 -8.40
C GLY A 61 -4.12 27.44 -8.49
N ARG A 62 -3.40 27.60 -7.38
CA ARG A 62 -2.02 28.09 -7.35
C ARG A 62 -1.14 27.13 -6.52
N GLY A 63 -0.11 26.57 -7.14
CA GLY A 63 0.91 25.79 -6.43
C GLY A 63 1.76 26.67 -5.51
N ASP A 64 2.37 26.06 -4.50
CA ASP A 64 3.34 26.76 -3.65
C ASP A 64 4.63 27.07 -4.43
N GLU A 65 5.23 28.24 -4.20
CA GLU A 65 6.44 28.67 -4.93
C GLU A 65 7.67 27.81 -4.59
N LEU A 66 7.66 27.13 -3.44
CA LEU A 66 8.74 26.26 -2.98
C LEU A 66 8.50 24.79 -3.34
N LEU A 67 7.26 24.38 -3.62
CA LEU A 67 6.89 23.00 -3.94
C LEU A 67 6.56 22.84 -5.43
N ASP A 68 7.61 22.74 -6.24
CA ASP A 68 7.47 22.47 -7.68
C ASP A 68 7.34 20.96 -7.98
N GLY A 69 6.19 20.57 -8.53
CA GLY A 69 5.93 19.19 -8.95
C GLY A 69 6.88 18.68 -10.04
N ALA A 70 7.38 19.57 -10.92
CA ALA A 70 8.34 19.17 -11.95
C ALA A 70 9.71 18.85 -11.34
N ALA A 71 10.18 19.68 -10.40
CA ALA A 71 11.37 19.40 -9.58
C ALA A 71 11.22 18.06 -8.82
N LEU A 72 10.11 17.85 -8.11
CA LEU A 72 9.85 16.60 -7.40
C LEU A 72 9.85 15.38 -8.34
N LYS A 73 9.32 15.52 -9.55
CA LYS A 73 9.31 14.41 -10.52
C LYS A 73 10.71 14.11 -11.05
N LYS A 74 11.57 15.13 -11.20
CA LYS A 74 12.97 14.95 -11.58
C LYS A 74 13.72 14.15 -10.51
N ASP A 75 13.56 14.52 -9.25
CA ASP A 75 14.20 13.84 -8.12
C ASP A 75 13.67 12.41 -7.99
N HIS A 76 12.36 12.20 -8.16
CA HIS A 76 11.78 10.87 -8.21
C HIS A 76 12.40 9.99 -9.30
N ARG A 77 12.63 10.52 -10.52
CA ARG A 77 13.32 9.75 -11.58
C ARG A 77 14.75 9.42 -11.19
N ARG A 78 15.47 10.33 -10.55
CA ARG A 78 16.83 10.07 -10.04
C ARG A 78 16.82 8.95 -9.00
N ILE A 79 15.90 9.00 -8.05
CA ILE A 79 15.68 7.96 -7.03
C ILE A 79 15.39 6.60 -7.67
N VAL A 80 14.51 6.55 -8.67
CA VAL A 80 14.22 5.32 -9.45
C VAL A 80 15.46 4.83 -10.20
N GLY A 81 16.29 5.74 -10.73
CA GLY A 81 17.56 5.40 -11.39
C GLY A 81 18.45 4.50 -10.53
N PHE A 82 18.60 4.78 -9.23
CA PHE A 82 19.37 3.91 -8.35
C PHE A 82 18.76 2.51 -8.16
N SER A 83 17.43 2.37 -8.25
CA SER A 83 16.83 1.02 -8.29
C SER A 83 17.20 0.26 -9.56
N LEU A 84 17.30 0.97 -10.68
CA LEU A 84 17.68 0.37 -11.97
C LEU A 84 19.17 0.01 -12.01
N GLU A 85 20.04 0.77 -11.32
CA GLU A 85 21.46 0.37 -11.14
C GLU A 85 21.58 -1.03 -10.51
N SER A 86 20.71 -1.37 -9.54
CA SER A 86 20.66 -2.70 -8.92
C SER A 86 20.16 -3.78 -9.89
N LEU A 87 19.21 -3.44 -10.78
CA LEU A 87 18.76 -4.33 -11.85
C LEU A 87 19.89 -4.59 -12.86
N ASP A 88 20.59 -3.55 -13.29
CA ASP A 88 21.70 -3.61 -14.24
C ASP A 88 22.91 -4.36 -13.67
N ALA A 89 23.11 -4.30 -12.35
CA ALA A 89 24.12 -5.10 -11.64
C ALA A 89 23.76 -6.61 -11.56
N GLY A 90 22.56 -7.00 -11.99
CA GLY A 90 22.11 -8.39 -11.99
C GLY A 90 21.56 -8.88 -10.65
N ASP A 91 21.15 -7.97 -9.75
CA ASP A 91 20.54 -8.36 -8.48
C ASP A 91 19.21 -9.10 -8.72
N LYS A 92 19.08 -10.31 -8.17
CA LYS A 92 17.83 -11.10 -8.32
C LYS A 92 16.62 -10.37 -7.72
N VAL A 93 16.80 -9.81 -6.53
CA VAL A 93 15.84 -8.89 -5.92
C VAL A 93 16.45 -7.50 -6.03
N TRP A 94 16.11 -6.81 -7.10
CA TRP A 94 16.67 -5.50 -7.41
C TRP A 94 15.93 -4.37 -6.70
N GLY A 95 16.59 -3.21 -6.63
CA GLY A 95 16.06 -1.99 -6.05
C GLY A 95 16.87 -1.46 -4.86
N ARG A 96 16.37 -0.39 -4.24
CA ARG A 96 16.99 0.28 -3.08
C ARG A 96 16.65 -0.41 -1.75
N ARG A 97 16.92 -1.71 -1.66
CA ARG A 97 16.72 -2.47 -0.42
C ARG A 97 17.76 -2.06 0.62
N ALA A 98 17.38 -2.02 1.89
CA ALA A 98 18.30 -1.68 2.97
C ALA A 98 19.60 -2.50 2.86
N ALA A 99 20.72 -1.84 3.14
CA ALA A 99 22.07 -2.42 3.07
C ALA A 99 22.55 -2.92 1.68
N THR A 100 21.91 -2.52 0.57
CA THR A 100 22.47 -2.71 -0.78
C THR A 100 23.27 -1.49 -1.25
N PRO A 101 24.17 -1.63 -2.25
CA PRO A 101 24.87 -0.48 -2.85
C PRO A 101 23.92 0.60 -3.37
N ALA A 102 22.87 0.21 -4.12
CA ALA A 102 21.84 1.12 -4.63
C ALA A 102 21.12 1.92 -3.52
N PHE A 103 20.92 1.31 -2.35
CA PHE A 103 20.37 2.01 -1.19
C PHE A 103 21.34 3.05 -0.63
N MET A 104 22.63 2.69 -0.52
CA MET A 104 23.65 3.62 -0.05
C MET A 104 23.84 4.81 -1.01
N HIS A 105 23.79 4.59 -2.32
CA HIS A 105 23.86 5.67 -3.30
C HIS A 105 22.74 6.70 -3.13
N VAL A 106 21.52 6.28 -2.77
CA VAL A 106 20.44 7.23 -2.47
C VAL A 106 20.72 8.03 -1.21
N ILE A 107 21.22 7.41 -0.16
CA ILE A 107 21.56 8.13 1.07
C ILE A 107 22.63 9.19 0.78
N GLU A 108 23.69 8.81 0.07
CA GLU A 108 24.79 9.71 -0.28
C GLU A 108 24.32 10.85 -1.19
N TRP A 109 23.51 10.53 -2.20
CA TRP A 109 22.88 11.54 -3.06
C TRP A 109 22.01 12.51 -2.24
N THR A 110 21.17 11.99 -1.33
CA THR A 110 20.28 12.81 -0.50
C THR A 110 21.06 13.77 0.40
N VAL A 111 22.14 13.30 1.03
CA VAL A 111 23.02 14.16 1.84
C VAL A 111 23.66 15.25 0.98
N ASN A 112 24.05 14.94 -0.25
CA ASN A 112 24.62 15.93 -1.17
C ASN A 112 23.58 16.97 -1.61
N GLU A 113 22.34 16.57 -1.90
CA GLU A 113 21.24 17.50 -2.22
C GLU A 113 20.94 18.42 -1.03
N PHE A 114 20.90 17.89 0.20
CA PHE A 114 20.72 18.72 1.40
C PHE A 114 21.85 19.73 1.59
N LYS A 115 23.10 19.32 1.37
CA LYS A 115 24.24 20.25 1.42
C LYS A 115 24.16 21.30 0.33
N ALA A 116 23.78 20.92 -0.90
CA ALA A 116 23.57 21.84 -2.00
C ALA A 116 22.45 22.86 -1.71
N ALA A 117 21.43 22.46 -0.96
CA ALA A 117 20.37 23.33 -0.45
C ALA A 117 20.79 24.18 0.78
N GLY A 118 22.04 24.06 1.25
CA GLY A 118 22.60 24.87 2.33
C GLY A 118 22.59 24.25 3.73
N LEU A 119 22.14 23.00 3.89
CA LEU A 119 22.20 22.30 5.17
C LEU A 119 23.63 21.83 5.44
N ARG A 120 24.31 22.48 6.39
CA ARG A 120 25.72 22.24 6.72
C ARG A 120 25.96 20.92 7.45
N ASP A 121 25.01 20.53 8.30
CA ASP A 121 25.16 19.39 9.20
C ASP A 121 24.60 18.08 8.63
N ALA A 122 24.16 18.07 7.36
CA ALA A 122 23.69 16.87 6.69
C ALA A 122 24.81 15.83 6.61
N LYS A 123 24.59 14.65 7.19
CA LYS A 123 25.56 13.56 7.28
C LYS A 123 24.86 12.21 7.30
N VAL A 124 25.62 11.17 6.97
CA VAL A 124 25.17 9.79 7.08
C VAL A 124 25.42 9.29 8.50
N GLU A 125 24.39 8.81 9.16
CA GLU A 125 24.51 8.07 10.41
C GLU A 125 24.27 6.59 10.16
N ARG A 126 25.17 5.76 10.67
CA ARG A 126 25.10 4.31 10.49
C ARG A 126 24.63 3.66 11.79
N TYR A 127 23.59 2.86 11.68
CA TYR A 127 23.09 2.03 12.76
C TYR A 127 23.39 0.58 12.44
N ALA A 128 24.15 -0.09 13.32
CA ALA A 128 24.42 -1.51 13.16
C ALA A 128 23.14 -2.30 13.44
N VAL A 129 22.73 -3.14 12.49
CA VAL A 129 21.67 -4.11 12.73
C VAL A 129 22.33 -5.37 13.30
N PRO A 130 21.99 -5.80 14.52
CA PRO A 130 22.70 -6.87 15.22
C PRO A 130 22.43 -8.26 14.63
N THR A 131 21.54 -8.37 13.65
CA THR A 131 21.12 -9.62 13.03
C THR A 131 21.26 -9.57 11.52
N THR A 132 21.49 -10.73 10.91
CA THR A 132 21.47 -10.85 9.45
C THR A 132 20.05 -10.69 8.93
N MET A 133 19.84 -9.73 8.04
CA MET A 133 18.55 -9.57 7.36
C MET A 133 18.29 -10.76 6.43
N TRP A 134 17.12 -11.39 6.56
CA TRP A 134 16.73 -12.45 5.64
C TRP A 134 16.44 -11.87 4.25
N VAL A 135 17.03 -12.47 3.21
CA VAL A 135 16.77 -12.13 1.80
C VAL A 135 16.61 -13.40 0.97
N PRO A 136 15.62 -13.48 0.07
CA PRO A 136 15.46 -14.64 -0.79
C PRO A 136 16.60 -14.68 -1.82
N ARG A 137 17.28 -15.81 -1.91
CA ARG A 137 18.42 -16.03 -2.82
C ARG A 137 18.02 -16.65 -4.16
N SER A 138 16.90 -17.38 -4.17
CA SER A 138 16.34 -18.01 -5.36
C SER A 138 14.86 -18.31 -5.15
N TRP A 139 14.11 -18.33 -6.24
CA TRP A 139 12.74 -18.83 -6.31
C TRP A 139 12.51 -19.45 -7.69
N GLN A 140 11.59 -20.40 -7.76
CA GLN A 140 11.14 -20.99 -9.01
C GLN A 140 9.61 -21.09 -8.96
N LEU A 141 8.96 -20.64 -10.02
CA LEU A 141 7.52 -20.81 -10.21
C LEU A 141 7.32 -21.82 -11.35
N GLN A 142 6.51 -22.84 -11.13
CA GLN A 142 6.11 -23.82 -12.14
C GLN A 142 4.59 -23.82 -12.26
N VAL A 143 4.08 -23.71 -13.49
CA VAL A 143 2.65 -23.87 -13.78
C VAL A 143 2.43 -25.30 -14.26
N VAL A 144 1.59 -26.05 -13.54
CA VAL A 144 1.27 -27.44 -13.89
C VAL A 144 -0.18 -27.51 -14.36
N ALA A 145 -0.40 -27.91 -15.61
CA ALA A 145 -1.73 -28.14 -16.14
C ALA A 145 -2.13 -29.60 -15.93
N ILE A 146 -3.18 -29.85 -15.15
CA ILE A 146 -3.77 -31.18 -15.04
C ILE A 146 -4.77 -31.34 -16.18
N ARG A 147 -4.43 -32.18 -17.16
CA ARG A 147 -5.37 -32.59 -18.21
C ARG A 147 -6.38 -33.55 -17.58
N ARG A 148 -7.62 -33.08 -17.32
CA ARG A 148 -8.74 -33.99 -17.02
C ARG A 148 -8.99 -34.84 -18.27
N LEU A 149 -8.61 -36.11 -18.23
CA LEU A 149 -9.08 -37.09 -19.20
C LEU A 149 -10.59 -37.25 -18.99
N ALA A 150 -11.39 -36.92 -20.00
CA ALA A 150 -12.79 -37.26 -20.01
C ALA A 150 -12.92 -38.79 -19.94
N PRO A 151 -13.89 -39.34 -19.17
CA PRO A 151 -14.07 -40.79 -19.12
C PRO A 151 -14.39 -41.30 -20.52
N ALA A 152 -13.73 -42.40 -20.91
CA ALA A 152 -14.00 -43.09 -22.16
C ALA A 152 -15.50 -43.41 -22.22
N ARG A 153 -16.20 -42.93 -23.25
CA ARG A 153 -17.54 -43.42 -23.57
C ARG A 153 -17.38 -44.91 -23.86
N ARG A 154 -17.95 -45.75 -23.00
CA ARG A 154 -18.11 -47.18 -23.30
C ARG A 154 -19.03 -47.30 -24.53
N PRO A 155 -18.76 -48.28 -25.42
CA PRO A 155 -19.55 -48.52 -26.62
C PRO A 155 -21.02 -48.84 -26.29
#